data_AF-A0A3M1HI68-F1
#
_entry.id   AF-A0A3M1HI68-F1
#
_cell.length_a   1.000
_cell.length_b   1.000
_cell.length_c   1.000
_cell.angle_alpha   90.00
_cell.angle_beta   90.00
_cell.angle_gamma   90.00
#
_symmetry.space_group_name_H-M   'P 1'
#
loop_
_entity.id
_entity.type
_entity.pdbx_description
1 polymer ?
#
loop_
_entity_poly.entity_id
_entity_poly.type
_entity_poly.pdbx_seq_one_letter_code
_entity_poly.pdbx_strand_id
1 'polypeptide(L)' 'MKIAPIIRALRSHGKLGWMLVHTGQHYDYEMSQAFFEDLEIPEPDSFLE' A
#
# COMPACT_ATOMS: atom_id res chain seq x y z
N MET A 1 -4.87 -4.46 6.01
CA MET A 1 -3.60 -4.75 5.28
C MET A 1 -2.40 -4.77 6.23
N LYS A 2 -1.54 -5.80 6.23
CA LYS A 2 -0.39 -5.90 7.17
C LYS A 2 0.70 -4.85 6.94
N ILE A 3 0.73 -4.21 5.76
CA ILE A 3 1.80 -3.29 5.38
C ILE A 3 1.64 -1.89 5.98
N ALA A 4 0.43 -1.53 6.45
CA ALA A 4 0.10 -0.20 6.98
C ALA A 4 1.11 0.35 8.01
N PRO A 5 1.48 -0.39 9.08
CA PRO A 5 2.46 0.10 10.05
C PRO A 5 3.86 0.33 9.45
N ILE A 6 4.25 -0.45 8.42
CA ILE A 6 5.54 -0.29 7.74
C ILE A 6 5.55 1.01 6.93
N ILE A 7 4.48 1.28 6.18
CA ILE A 7 4.35 2.53 5.42
C ILE A 7 4.37 3.75 6.34
N ARG A 8 3.69 3.69 7.48
CA ARG A 8 3.72 4.77 8.49
C ARG A 8 5.14 5.04 8.98
N ALA A 9 5.92 3.99 9.26
CA ALA A 9 7.31 4.12 9.68
C ALA A 9 8.22 4.66 8.56
N LEU A 10 8.04 4.18 7.32
CA LEU A 10 8.82 4.67 6.17
C LEU A 10 8.57 6.16 5.91
N ARG A 11 7.31 6.60 5.98
CA ARG A 11 6.92 8.01 5.85
C ARG A 11 7.49 8.89 6.98
N SER A 12 7.47 8.42 8.24
CA SER A 12 7.94 9.22 9.37
C SER A 12 9.45 9.47 9.36
N HIS A 13 10.24 8.55 8.78
CA HIS A 13 11.68 8.70 8.69
C HIS A 13 12.15 9.47 7.46
N GLY A 14 11.47 9.35 6.31
CA GLY A 14 11.75 10.12 5.08
C GLY A 14 13.16 9.95 4.48
N LYS A 15 13.97 9.03 5.00
CA LYS A 15 15.38 8.83 4.62
C LYS A 15 15.61 7.65 3.70
N LEU A 16 14.59 6.81 3.47
CA LEU A 16 14.65 5.67 2.57
C LEU A 16 13.71 5.90 1.39
N GLY A 17 14.22 5.71 0.17
CA GLY A 17 13.38 5.56 -1.01
C GLY A 17 12.72 4.18 -1.00
N TRP A 18 11.45 4.11 -1.35
CA TRP A 18 10.68 2.87 -1.44
C TRP A 18 9.59 2.99 -2.51
N MET A 19 9.06 1.85 -2.92
CA MET A 19 7.99 1.73 -3.90
C MET A 19 6.98 0.67 -3.41
N LEU A 20 5.70 0.95 -3.55
CA LEU A 20 4.62 0.01 -3.33
C LEU A 20 4.23 -0.66 -4.65
N VAL A 21 4.34 -1.98 -4.70
CA VAL A 21 4.00 -2.78 -5.89
C VAL A 21 2.83 -3.69 -5.57
N HIS A 22 1.77 -3.61 -6.37
CA HIS A 22 0.62 -4.50 -6.30
C HIS A 22 0.72 -5.59 -7.37
N THR A 23 0.84 -6.85 -6.97
CA THR A 23 1.19 -7.96 -7.89
C THR A 23 -0.03 -8.66 -8.53
N GLY A 24 -1.13 -7.94 -8.77
CA GLY A 24 -2.29 -8.51 -9.50
C GLY A 24 -3.12 -9.57 -8.75
N GLN A 25 -2.92 -9.76 -7.44
CA GLN A 25 -3.69 -10.75 -6.68
C GLN A 25 -5.12 -10.22 -6.42
N HIS A 26 -6.11 -10.76 -7.14
CA HIS A 26 -7.53 -10.47 -6.99
C HIS A 26 -8.10 -10.97 -5.65
N TYR A 27 -7.89 -10.20 -4.59
CA TYR A 27 -8.90 -10.05 -3.54
C TYR A 27 -9.73 -8.82 -3.90
N ASP A 28 -11.05 -8.97 -3.93
CA ASP A 28 -12.07 -7.98 -4.35
C ASP A 28 -11.56 -6.53 -4.35
N TYR A 29 -11.45 -5.93 -5.53
CA TYR A 29 -10.89 -4.59 -5.72
C TYR A 29 -11.55 -3.57 -4.78
N GLU A 30 -12.88 -3.66 -4.63
CA GLU A 30 -13.67 -2.82 -3.73
C GLU A 30 -13.28 -3.01 -2.25
N MET A 31 -13.07 -4.26 -1.83
CA MET A 31 -12.64 -4.58 -0.46
C MET A 31 -11.20 -4.12 -0.22
N SER A 32 -10.33 -4.25 -1.21
CA SER A 32 -8.96 -3.74 -1.14
C SER A 32 -8.98 -2.22 -0.98
N GLN A 33 -9.72 -1.50 -1.82
CA GLN A 33 -9.77 -0.03 -1.80
C GLN A 33 -10.22 0.52 -0.43
N ALA A 34 -11.25 -0.08 0.17
CA ALA A 34 -11.69 0.31 1.52
C ALA A 34 -10.56 0.18 2.57
N PHE A 35 -9.73 -0.88 2.49
CA PHE A 35 -8.58 -1.01 3.39
C PHE A 35 -7.47 0.00 3.13
N PHE A 36 -7.29 0.45 1.88
CA PHE A 36 -6.29 1.47 1.59
C PHE A 36 -6.71 2.82 2.18
N GLU A 37 -7.98 3.17 2.00
CA GLU A 37 -8.59 4.38 2.57
C GLU A 37 -8.55 4.35 4.12
N ASP A 38 -9.09 3.30 4.74
CA ASP A 38 -9.19 3.17 6.20
C ASP A 38 -7.83 3.14 6.91
N LEU A 39 -6.80 2.62 6.25
CA LEU A 39 -5.45 2.48 6.82
C LEU A 39 -4.48 3.55 6.32
N GLU A 40 -4.95 4.54 5.56
CA GLU A 40 -4.17 5.64 4.97
C GLU A 40 -2.96 5.14 4.13
N ILE A 41 -3.13 3.99 3.49
CA ILE A 41 -2.13 3.39 2.59
C ILE A 41 -2.25 4.12 1.23
N PRO A 42 -1.14 4.63 0.67
CA PRO A 42 -1.17 5.22 -0.67
C PRO A 42 -1.49 4.17 -1.73
N GLU A 43 -2.00 4.63 -2.86
CA GLU A 43 -2.06 3.82 -4.07
C GLU A 43 -0.69 3.21 -4.42
N PRO A 44 -0.64 1.98 -4.94
CA PRO A 44 0.57 1.38 -5.47
C PRO A 44 1.20 2.25 -6.56
N ASP A 45 2.53 2.34 -6.55
CA ASP A 45 3.29 3.00 -7.61
C ASP A 45 3.32 2.17 -8.90
N SER A 46 3.12 0.86 -8.79
CA SER A 46 3.09 -0.07 -9.92
C SER A 46 2.14 -1.23 -9.66
N PHE A 47 1.39 -1.59 -10.70
CA PHE A 47 0.58 -2.80 -10.76
C PHE A 47 1.24 -3.79 -11.71
N LEU A 48 1.56 -4.99 -11.21
CA LEU A 48 2.00 -6.11 -12.03
C LEU A 48 0.77 -6.98 -12.29
N GLU A 49 0.41 -7.16 -13.56
CA GLU A 49 -0.72 -7.99 -14.01
C GLU A 49 -0.49 -9.50 -13.73
#